data_AF-A0A0H5RW54-F1
#
_entry.id   AF-A0A0H5RW54-F1
#
_cell.length_a   1.000
_cell.length_b   1.000
_cell.length_c   1.000
_cell.angle_alpha   90.00
_cell.angle_beta   90.00
_cell.angle_gamma   90.00
#
_symmetry.space_group_name_H-M   'P 1'
#
loop_
_entity.id
_entity.type
_entity.pdbx_description
1 polymer ?
#
loop_
_entity_poly.entity_id
_entity_poly.type
_entity_poly.pdbx_seq_one_letter_code
_entity_poly.pdbx_strand_id
1 'polypeptide(L)'
;MTLHLTPAEAQQKIENIDKQMMDVRRLAAQILDQTESMTASSWTGGKAAKFRGIMTQHHEDFNYVINNLQQIVDKGKSDINALVTHDAD
;
A
#
# COMPACT_ATOMS: atom_id res chain seq x y z
N MET A 1 4.84 32.22 3.66
CA MET A 1 4.85 31.17 2.62
C MET A 1 3.53 30.45 2.70
N THR A 2 2.56 30.83 1.89
CA THR A 2 1.36 30.02 1.68
C THR A 2 1.74 28.94 0.68
N LEU A 3 1.71 27.68 1.11
CA LEU A 3 1.93 26.51 0.25
C LEU A 3 0.70 26.38 -0.66
N HIS A 4 0.62 27.17 -1.73
CA HIS A 4 -0.46 27.04 -2.69
C HIS A 4 -0.16 25.90 -3.64
N LEU A 5 -0.81 24.76 -3.41
CA LEU A 5 -0.89 23.68 -4.37
C LEU A 5 -1.96 24.07 -5.38
N THR A 6 -1.61 24.17 -6.67
CA THR A 6 -2.65 24.39 -7.69
C THR A 6 -3.57 23.16 -7.78
N PRO A 7 -4.82 23.30 -8.27
CA PRO A 7 -5.72 22.15 -8.44
C PRO A 7 -5.10 21.01 -9.25
N ALA A 8 -4.33 21.33 -10.29
CA ALA A 8 -3.65 20.34 -11.12
C ALA A 8 -2.54 19.60 -10.37
N GLU A 9 -1.72 20.31 -9.59
CA GLU A 9 -0.66 19.70 -8.78
C GLU A 9 -1.25 18.84 -7.65
N ALA A 10 -2.37 19.26 -7.06
CA ALA A 10 -3.10 18.50 -6.05
C ALA A 10 -3.64 17.18 -6.61
N GLN A 11 -4.31 17.24 -7.76
CA GLN A 11 -4.79 16.05 -8.46
C GLN A 11 -3.64 15.10 -8.81
N GLN A 12 -2.53 15.62 -9.32
CA GLN A 12 -1.36 14.81 -9.65
C GLN A 12 -0.75 14.14 -8.41
N LYS A 13 -0.70 14.84 -7.27
CA LYS A 13 -0.24 14.24 -5.99
C LYS A 13 -1.17 13.12 -5.54
N ILE A 14 -2.48 13.32 -5.64
CA ILE A 14 -3.48 12.31 -5.29
C ILE A 14 -3.30 11.05 -6.17
N GLU A 15 -3.18 11.22 -7.48
CA GLU A 15 -2.97 10.11 -8.42
C GLU A 15 -1.67 9.33 -8.13
N ASN A 16 -0.59 10.05 -7.82
CA ASN A 16 0.67 9.43 -7.43
C ASN A 16 0.54 8.61 -6.14
N ILE A 17 -0.19 9.12 -5.14
CA ILE A 17 -0.46 8.40 -3.89
C ILE A 17 -1.28 7.13 -4.16
N ASP A 18 -2.33 7.24 -4.96
CA ASP A 18 -3.19 6.09 -5.30
C ASP A 18 -2.39 5.01 -6.04
N LYS A 19 -1.51 5.40 -6.97
CA LYS A 19 -0.60 4.47 -7.66
C LYS A 19 0.34 3.76 -6.68
N GLN A 20 0.95 4.49 -5.76
CA GLN A 20 1.85 3.92 -4.76
C GLN A 20 1.11 2.93 -3.84
N MET A 21 -0.12 3.25 -3.41
CA MET A 21 -0.94 2.33 -2.61
C MET A 21 -1.26 1.03 -3.38
N MET A 22 -1.58 1.13 -4.66
CA MET A 22 -1.77 -0.06 -5.51
C MET A 22 -0.49 -0.87 -5.65
N ASP A 23 0.66 -0.23 -5.86
CA ASP A 23 1.95 -0.91 -5.98
C ASP A 23 2.32 -1.68 -4.70
N VAL A 24 2.07 -1.10 -3.53
CA VAL A 24 2.31 -1.79 -2.23
C VAL A 24 1.40 -3.00 -2.07
N ARG A 25 0.10 -2.88 -2.39
CA ARG A 25 -0.84 -4.01 -2.36
C ARG A 25 -0.41 -5.13 -3.30
N ARG A 26 0.01 -4.77 -4.50
CA ARG A 26 0.52 -5.73 -5.50
C ARG A 26 1.77 -6.45 -5.00
N LEU A 27 2.71 -5.73 -4.39
CA LEU A 27 3.92 -6.32 -3.83
C LEU A 27 3.61 -7.33 -2.71
N ALA A 28 2.71 -6.99 -1.79
CA ALA A 28 2.30 -7.90 -0.72
C ALA A 28 1.67 -9.20 -1.24
N ALA A 29 0.86 -9.12 -2.30
CA ALA A 29 0.31 -10.29 -2.98
C ALA A 29 1.39 -11.11 -3.69
N GLN A 30 2.29 -10.47 -4.43
CA GLN A 30 3.39 -11.14 -5.13
C GLN A 30 4.30 -11.93 -4.19
N ILE A 31 4.58 -11.41 -2.98
CA ILE A 31 5.38 -12.11 -1.98
C ILE A 31 4.68 -13.40 -1.52
N LEU A 32 3.36 -13.36 -1.31
CA LEU A 32 2.57 -14.54 -0.95
C LEU A 32 2.57 -15.56 -2.09
N ASP A 33 2.29 -15.14 -3.31
CA ASP A 33 2.26 -16.02 -4.49
C ASP A 33 3.60 -16.73 -4.70
N GLN A 34 4.72 -16.00 -4.55
CA GLN A 34 6.06 -16.58 -4.65
C GLN A 34 6.34 -17.58 -3.53
N THR A 35 5.89 -17.29 -2.30
CA THR A 35 5.98 -18.20 -1.16
C THR A 35 5.23 -19.49 -1.44
N GLU A 36 4.00 -19.39 -1.94
CA GLU A 36 3.17 -20.56 -2.25
C GLU A 36 3.77 -21.38 -3.38
N SER A 37 4.20 -20.74 -4.48
CA SER A 37 4.87 -21.41 -5.59
C SER A 37 6.15 -22.15 -5.13
N MET A 38 6.96 -21.51 -4.28
CA MET A 38 8.19 -22.11 -3.78
C MET A 38 7.92 -23.31 -2.84
N THR A 39 6.88 -23.23 -2.00
CA THR A 39 6.57 -24.27 -0.99
C THR A 39 5.61 -25.36 -1.49
N ALA A 40 4.95 -25.14 -2.63
CA ALA A 40 4.13 -26.14 -3.32
C ALA A 40 4.94 -27.00 -4.32
N SER A 41 6.15 -26.57 -4.67
CA SER A 41 7.02 -27.24 -5.65
C SER A 41 8.03 -28.18 -4.98
N SER A 42 9.31 -28.09 -5.34
CA SER A 42 10.36 -29.05 -4.96
C SER A 42 10.82 -28.90 -3.51
N TRP A 43 10.58 -27.75 -2.89
CA TRP A 43 10.97 -27.51 -1.50
C TRP A 43 9.88 -27.97 -0.53
N THR A 44 10.08 -29.15 0.07
CA THR A 44 9.10 -29.81 0.94
C THR A 44 9.66 -30.13 2.34
N GLY A 45 8.81 -30.65 3.23
CA GLY A 45 9.17 -31.04 4.59
C GLY A 45 9.02 -29.92 5.64
N GLY A 46 9.40 -30.21 6.89
CA GLY A 46 9.11 -29.33 8.03
C GLY A 46 9.70 -27.92 7.94
N LYS A 47 10.84 -27.74 7.27
CA LYS A 47 11.44 -26.42 7.03
C LYS A 47 10.62 -25.58 6.04
N ALA A 48 10.16 -26.19 4.95
CA ALA A 48 9.28 -25.54 3.98
C ALA A 48 7.94 -25.15 4.62
N ALA A 49 7.36 -26.05 5.44
CA ALA A 49 6.14 -25.77 6.20
C ALA A 49 6.32 -24.59 7.19
N LYS A 50 7.43 -24.56 7.92
CA LYS A 50 7.75 -23.44 8.84
C LYS A 50 7.91 -22.13 8.09
N PHE A 51 8.64 -22.13 6.97
CA PHE A 51 8.81 -20.95 6.14
C PHE A 51 7.46 -20.44 5.61
N ARG A 52 6.61 -21.33 5.08
CA ARG A 52 5.26 -20.99 4.63
C ARG A 52 4.46 -20.31 5.73
N GLY A 53 4.45 -20.88 6.94
CA GLY A 53 3.75 -20.31 8.09
C GLY A 53 4.24 -18.91 8.45
N ILE A 54 5.56 -18.68 8.47
CA ILE A 54 6.15 -17.36 8.73
C ILE A 54 5.71 -16.34 7.66
N MET A 55 5.79 -16.73 6.39
CA MET A 55 5.43 -15.83 5.29
C MET A 55 3.93 -15.55 5.21
N THR A 56 3.08 -16.50 5.57
CA THR A 56 1.64 -16.26 5.75
C THR A 56 1.40 -15.22 6.84
N GLN A 57 2.10 -15.32 7.98
CA GLN A 57 2.01 -14.30 9.04
C GLN A 57 2.46 -12.92 8.53
N HIS A 58 3.56 -12.85 7.79
CA HIS A 58 4.02 -11.58 7.20
C HIS A 58 3.00 -10.99 6.21
N HIS A 59 2.28 -11.82 5.47
CA HIS A 59 1.21 -11.32 4.60
C HIS A 59 0.07 -10.66 5.40
N GLU A 60 -0.30 -11.23 6.55
CA GLU A 60 -1.24 -10.60 7.49
C GLU A 60 -0.69 -9.27 8.02
N ASP A 61 0.58 -9.24 8.42
CA ASP A 61 1.26 -8.02 8.89
C ASP A 61 1.28 -6.93 7.81
N PHE A 62 1.56 -7.30 6.55
CA PHE A 62 1.51 -6.36 5.43
C PHE A 62 0.10 -5.81 5.23
N ASN A 63 -0.93 -6.65 5.29
CA ASN A 63 -2.32 -6.20 5.16
C ASN A 63 -2.69 -5.23 6.29
N TYR A 64 -2.25 -5.48 7.52
CA TYR A 64 -2.44 -4.56 8.64
C TYR A 64 -1.78 -3.19 8.38
N VAL A 65 -0.51 -3.18 7.96
CA VAL A 65 0.21 -1.93 7.64
C VAL A 65 -0.45 -1.19 6.48
N ILE A 66 -0.82 -1.89 5.40
CA ILE A 66 -1.50 -1.30 4.23
C ILE A 66 -2.82 -0.64 4.64
N ASN A 67 -3.60 -1.27 5.51
CA ASN A 67 -4.86 -0.71 5.97
C ASN A 67 -4.65 0.56 6.80
N ASN A 68 -3.60 0.61 7.63
CA ASN A 68 -3.23 1.84 8.35
C ASN A 68 -2.75 2.94 7.39
N LEU A 69 -1.94 2.58 6.38
CA LEU A 69 -1.53 3.52 5.34
C LEU A 69 -2.72 4.08 4.56
N GLN A 70 -3.73 3.25 4.27
CA GLN A 70 -4.95 3.70 3.60
C GLN A 70 -5.65 4.80 4.38
N GLN A 71 -5.80 4.66 5.71
CA GLN A 71 -6.43 5.69 6.55
C GLN A 71 -5.64 7.01 6.52
N ILE A 72 -4.31 6.93 6.54
CA ILE A 72 -3.43 8.10 6.45
C ILE A 72 -3.58 8.78 5.07
N VAL A 73 -3.62 7.98 4.00
CA VAL A 73 -3.81 8.45 2.63
C VAL A 73 -5.17 9.12 2.46
N ASP A 74 -6.25 8.51 2.97
CA ASP A 74 -7.60 9.05 2.87
C ASP A 74 -7.68 10.42 3.56
N LYS A 75 -7.07 10.56 4.74
CA LYS A 75 -6.94 11.85 5.42
C LYS A 75 -6.11 12.85 4.61
N GLY A 76 -4.95 12.45 4.10
CA GLY A 76 -4.09 13.31 3.30
C GLY A 76 -4.77 13.81 2.02
N LYS A 77 -5.54 12.96 1.35
CA LYS A 77 -6.37 13.33 0.18
C LYS A 77 -7.46 14.33 0.56
N SER A 78 -8.13 14.12 1.69
CA SER A 78 -9.12 15.06 2.22
C SER A 78 -8.50 16.44 2.49
N ASP A 79 -7.33 16.47 3.13
CA ASP A 79 -6.62 17.72 3.47
C ASP A 79 -6.15 18.46 2.20
N ILE A 80 -5.62 17.73 1.20
CA ILE A 80 -5.25 18.29 -0.10
C ILE A 80 -6.45 18.93 -0.79
N ASN A 81 -7.59 18.24 -0.83
CA ASN A 81 -8.80 18.77 -1.44
C ASN A 81 -9.31 20.02 -0.70
N ALA A 82 -9.31 19.99 0.63
CA ALA A 82 -9.73 21.12 1.45
C ALA A 82 -8.90 22.38 1.15
N LEU A 83 -7.56 22.23 1.07
CA LEU A 83 -6.65 23.34 0.73
C LEU A 83 -6.97 23.97 -0.64
N VAL A 84 -7.18 23.14 -1.66
CA VAL A 84 -7.50 23.62 -3.02
C VAL A 84 -8.86 24.32 -3.07
N THR A 85 -9.87 23.80 -2.36
CA THR A 85 -11.21 24.41 -2.34
C THR A 85 -11.26 25.71 -1.54
N HIS A 86 -10.47 25.83 -0.48
CA HIS A 86 -10.48 27.00 0.40
C HIS A 86 -9.69 28.20 -0.18
N ASP A 87 -8.85 27.96 -1.19
CA ASP A 87 -8.18 28.99 -2.00
C ASP A 87 -9.02 29.46 -3.21
N ALA A 88 -10.17 28.83 -3.48
CA ALA A 88 -11.05 29.18 -4.60
C ALA A 88 -12.13 30.24 -4.26
N ASP A 89 -12.21 30.66 -2.98
CA ASP A 89 -13.05 31.75 -2.45
C ASP A 89 -12.24 33.04 -2.23
#